data_AF-A0A5C6YKF7-F1
#
_entry.id   AF-A0A5C6YKF7-F1
#
_cell.length_a   1.000
_cell.length_b   1.000
_cell.length_c   1.000
_cell.angle_alpha   90.00
_cell.angle_beta   90.00
_cell.angle_gamma   90.00
#
_symmetry.space_group_name_H-M   'P 1'
#
loop_
_entity.id
_entity.type
_entity.pdbx_description
1 polymer ?
#
loop_
_entity_poly.entity_id
_entity_poly.type
_entity_poly.pdbx_seq_one_letter_code
_entity_poly.pdbx_strand_id
1 'polypeptide(L)'
;PATRALHTMFREVWAQQQCQGTVTAIEPPAGPPPGRQLMRVIPSTPQDTENRIYTLLLGSIRAAQRSVYLTMAYFAPGQDMVDALCQAADRGVDVQLILPSRSDFSPVMHAGRSHYERLLKSGVRIHELQEAVLHAKTAVIDGVVSTVGSSNMDWRSFVYNNEVNAVVLGEDFGDAMTRMFERDRAASQAIDLRRWQDRGVWQRGKEFFSRMFEQWW
;
A
#
# COMPACT_ATOMS: atom_id res chain seq x y z
N PRO A 1 9.03 -19.49 -11.41
CA PRO A 1 9.94 -18.32 -11.19
C PRO A 1 9.67 -17.56 -9.89
N ALA A 2 8.43 -17.10 -9.66
CA ALA A 2 8.05 -16.37 -8.43
C ALA A 2 8.28 -17.16 -7.13
N THR A 3 7.87 -18.44 -7.10
CA THR A 3 8.12 -19.34 -5.94
C THR A 3 9.61 -19.46 -5.61
N ARG A 4 10.46 -19.53 -6.64
CA ARG A 4 11.92 -19.58 -6.46
C ARG A 4 12.43 -18.26 -5.87
N ALA A 5 11.91 -17.12 -6.32
CA ALA A 5 12.30 -15.81 -5.78
C ALA A 5 11.93 -15.66 -4.29
N LEU A 6 10.71 -16.06 -3.89
CA LEU A 6 10.30 -16.09 -2.48
C LEU A 6 11.20 -17.02 -1.64
N HIS A 7 11.52 -18.19 -2.18
CA HIS A 7 12.37 -19.14 -1.49
C HIS A 7 13.81 -18.62 -1.32
N THR A 8 14.38 -18.00 -2.36
CA THR A 8 15.70 -17.36 -2.28
C THR A 8 15.70 -16.26 -1.22
N MET A 9 14.71 -15.36 -1.25
CA MET A 9 14.55 -14.30 -0.25
C MET A 9 14.48 -14.86 1.17
N PHE A 10 13.68 -15.91 1.39
CA PHE A 10 13.58 -16.55 2.70
C PHE A 10 14.93 -17.11 3.19
N ARG A 11 15.68 -17.76 2.31
CA ARG A 11 17.01 -18.30 2.64
C ARG A 11 18.01 -17.21 3.01
N GLU A 12 17.98 -16.08 2.29
CA GLU A 12 18.84 -14.93 2.56
C GLU A 12 18.54 -14.35 3.95
N VAL A 13 17.25 -14.10 4.25
CA VAL A 13 16.83 -13.59 5.57
C VAL A 13 17.17 -14.59 6.68
N TRP A 14 16.93 -15.88 6.49
CA TRP A 14 17.28 -16.93 7.47
C TRP A 14 18.77 -16.94 7.82
N ALA A 15 19.63 -16.83 6.81
CA ALA A 15 21.08 -16.78 7.00
C ALA A 15 21.51 -15.48 7.70
N GLN A 16 20.94 -14.33 7.31
CA GLN A 16 21.22 -13.03 7.93
C GLN A 16 20.82 -12.99 9.41
N GLN A 17 19.70 -13.63 9.77
CA GLN A 17 19.22 -13.74 11.16
C GLN A 17 19.97 -14.80 11.98
N GLN A 18 20.99 -15.45 11.41
CA GLN A 18 21.80 -16.49 12.05
C GLN A 18 20.95 -17.62 12.66
N CYS A 19 19.83 -17.94 12.02
CA CYS A 19 18.94 -18.99 12.50
C CYS A 19 19.62 -20.37 12.47
N GLN A 20 19.29 -21.23 13.43
CA GLN A 20 19.83 -22.59 13.49
C GLN A 20 19.22 -23.50 12.44
N GLY A 21 20.04 -24.28 11.74
CA GLY A 21 19.60 -25.23 10.71
C GLY A 21 19.82 -24.72 9.29
N THR A 22 19.77 -25.63 8.32
CA THR A 22 19.98 -25.31 6.90
C THR A 22 18.65 -25.30 6.17
N VAL A 23 18.33 -24.18 5.52
CA VAL A 23 17.22 -24.13 4.57
C VAL A 23 17.72 -24.64 3.22
N THR A 24 17.29 -25.85 2.87
CA THR A 24 17.68 -26.52 1.63
C THR A 24 17.12 -25.80 0.40
N ALA A 25 17.82 -25.87 -0.73
CA ALA A 25 17.26 -25.44 -2.00
C ALA A 25 15.97 -26.23 -2.31
N ILE A 26 14.86 -25.53 -2.56
CA ILE A 26 13.63 -26.15 -3.04
C ILE A 26 13.75 -26.32 -4.54
N GLU A 27 13.67 -27.56 -5.02
CA GLU A 27 13.33 -27.80 -6.42
C GLU A 27 11.90 -27.31 -6.67
N PRO A 28 11.61 -26.60 -7.77
CA PRO A 28 10.26 -26.18 -8.07
C PRO A 28 9.36 -27.42 -8.03
N PRO A 29 8.28 -27.43 -7.23
CA PRO A 29 7.38 -28.58 -7.21
C PRO A 29 6.89 -28.85 -8.64
N ALA A 30 6.71 -30.13 -8.98
CA ALA A 30 6.02 -30.52 -10.20
C ALA A 30 4.59 -29.97 -10.12
N GLY A 31 4.37 -28.81 -10.74
CA GLY A 31 3.12 -28.08 -10.72
C GLY A 31 2.52 -27.97 -12.12
N PRO A 32 1.28 -27.46 -12.23
CA PRO A 32 0.75 -27.05 -13.50
C PRO A 32 1.72 -26.07 -14.20
N PRO A 33 1.68 -25.99 -15.54
CA PRO A 33 2.50 -25.03 -16.26
C PRO A 33 2.31 -23.61 -15.69
N PRO A 34 3.37 -22.79 -15.66
CA PRO A 34 3.28 -21.45 -15.11
C PRO A 34 2.16 -20.66 -15.81
N GLY A 35 1.43 -19.86 -15.03
CA GLY A 35 0.47 -18.90 -15.57
C GLY A 35 1.13 -17.94 -16.56
N ARG A 36 0.32 -17.35 -17.45
CA ARG A 36 0.79 -16.43 -18.49
C ARG A 36 1.06 -15.01 -17.96
N GLN A 37 0.65 -14.73 -16.74
CA GLN A 37 0.78 -13.42 -16.11
C GLN A 37 2.25 -13.08 -15.84
N LEU A 38 2.65 -11.86 -16.17
CA LEU A 38 3.96 -11.35 -15.83
C LEU A 38 3.95 -10.93 -14.37
N MET A 39 4.69 -11.66 -13.53
CA MET A 39 4.77 -11.42 -12.09
C MET A 39 6.21 -11.26 -11.65
N ARG A 40 6.44 -10.34 -10.71
CA ARG A 40 7.70 -10.17 -10.01
C ARG A 40 7.48 -10.13 -8.51
N VAL A 41 8.28 -10.90 -7.79
CA VAL A 41 8.42 -10.78 -6.33
C VAL A 41 9.48 -9.74 -6.07
N ILE A 42 9.15 -8.72 -5.29
CA ILE A 42 10.05 -7.63 -4.95
C ILE A 42 10.18 -7.63 -3.41
N PRO A 43 11.32 -8.11 -2.88
CA PRO A 43 11.68 -7.88 -1.50
C PRO A 43 12.16 -6.44 -1.30
N SER A 44 12.01 -5.94 -0.08
CA SER A 44 12.63 -4.71 0.41
C SER A 44 13.24 -5.00 1.78
N THR A 45 14.46 -4.56 2.01
CA THR A 45 15.10 -4.66 3.32
C THR A 45 15.61 -3.28 3.78
N PRO A 46 15.84 -3.08 5.09
CA PRO A 46 16.41 -1.83 5.61
C PRO A 46 17.82 -1.50 5.08
N GLN A 47 18.51 -2.49 4.52
CA GLN A 47 19.84 -2.32 3.93
C GLN A 47 19.79 -1.84 2.47
N ASP A 48 18.62 -1.86 1.85
CA ASP A 48 18.46 -1.34 0.49
C ASP A 48 18.64 0.19 0.50
N THR A 49 19.45 0.71 -0.42
CA THR A 49 19.65 2.16 -0.58
C THR A 49 18.40 2.89 -1.05
N GLU A 50 17.49 2.17 -1.72
CA GLU A 50 16.21 2.69 -2.20
C GLU A 50 15.11 1.66 -2.01
N ASN A 51 13.94 2.11 -1.55
CA ASN A 51 12.77 1.24 -1.42
C ASN A 51 12.12 1.02 -2.80
N ARG A 52 12.35 -0.15 -3.40
CA ARG A 52 11.87 -0.49 -4.75
C ARG A 52 10.35 -0.51 -4.87
N ILE A 53 9.63 -0.87 -3.81
CA ILE A 53 8.17 -0.86 -3.78
C ILE A 53 7.65 0.57 -3.81
N TYR A 54 8.23 1.44 -2.99
CA TYR A 54 7.91 2.86 -2.98
C TYR A 54 8.16 3.50 -4.34
N THR A 55 9.34 3.29 -4.94
CA THR A 55 9.68 3.82 -6.26
C THR A 55 8.74 3.32 -7.35
N LEU A 56 8.37 2.03 -7.32
CA LEU A 56 7.42 1.44 -8.26
C LEU A 56 6.03 2.06 -8.12
N LEU A 57 5.51 2.17 -6.89
CA LEU A 57 4.20 2.77 -6.62
C LEU A 57 4.18 4.24 -7.04
N LEU A 58 5.17 5.01 -6.61
CA LEU A 58 5.29 6.43 -6.92
C LEU A 58 5.37 6.67 -8.44
N GLY A 59 6.20 5.89 -9.13
CA GLY A 59 6.33 5.94 -10.59
C GLY A 59 5.02 5.57 -11.30
N SER A 60 4.35 4.51 -10.83
CA SER A 60 3.08 4.05 -11.42
C SER A 60 1.96 5.07 -11.23
N ILE A 61 1.85 5.70 -10.05
CA ILE A 61 0.85 6.74 -9.76
C ILE A 61 1.11 8.00 -10.61
N ARG A 62 2.39 8.40 -10.74
CA ARG A 62 2.77 9.53 -11.61
C ARG A 62 2.44 9.26 -13.08
N ALA A 63 2.60 8.01 -13.54
CA ALA A 63 2.30 7.60 -14.91
C ALA A 63 0.81 7.30 -15.16
N ALA A 64 0.00 7.14 -14.11
CA ALA A 64 -1.40 6.69 -14.23
C ALA A 64 -2.23 7.61 -15.13
N GLN A 65 -3.09 7.00 -15.95
CA GLN A 65 -3.93 7.66 -16.96
C GLN A 65 -5.43 7.49 -16.73
N ARG A 66 -5.86 6.42 -16.04
CA ARG A 66 -7.27 6.04 -15.87
C ARG A 66 -7.68 5.97 -14.41
N SER A 67 -6.96 5.19 -13.60
CA SER A 67 -7.34 4.95 -12.20
C SER A 67 -6.16 4.59 -11.30
N VAL A 68 -6.29 4.95 -10.03
CA VAL A 68 -5.39 4.55 -8.95
C VAL A 68 -6.25 4.12 -7.76
N TYR A 69 -6.29 2.82 -7.49
CA TYR A 69 -7.05 2.26 -6.38
C TYR A 69 -6.11 1.64 -5.36
N LEU A 70 -6.10 2.17 -4.14
CA LEU A 70 -5.23 1.72 -3.06
C LEU A 70 -6.06 1.26 -1.86
N THR A 71 -5.74 0.09 -1.31
CA THR A 71 -6.25 -0.38 -0.01
C THR A 71 -5.07 -0.55 0.92
N MET A 72 -4.99 0.28 1.97
CA MET A 72 -3.83 0.33 2.86
C MET A 72 -4.26 0.30 4.33
N ALA A 73 -3.78 -0.71 5.06
CA ALA A 73 -3.96 -0.81 6.52
C ALA A 73 -3.31 0.36 7.25
N TYR A 74 -2.08 0.71 6.87
CA TYR A 74 -1.35 1.84 7.42
C TYR A 74 -1.01 2.81 6.29
N PHE A 75 -1.53 4.02 6.43
CA PHE A 75 -1.39 5.10 5.47
C PHE A 75 -0.82 6.29 6.22
N ALA A 76 0.49 6.46 6.16
CA ALA A 76 1.21 7.65 6.61
C ALA A 76 2.29 7.98 5.56
N PRO A 77 1.86 8.39 4.36
CA PRO A 77 2.77 8.60 3.24
C PRO A 77 3.65 9.83 3.46
N GLY A 78 4.87 9.76 2.92
CA GLY A 78 5.70 10.94 2.70
C GLY A 78 5.06 11.94 1.73
N GLN A 79 5.55 13.18 1.76
CA GLN A 79 5.01 14.29 0.97
C GLN A 79 4.95 14.00 -0.54
N ASP A 80 5.99 13.39 -1.11
CA ASP A 80 6.05 13.08 -2.55
C ASP A 80 4.93 12.15 -3.01
N MET A 81 4.51 11.22 -2.16
CA MET A 81 3.43 10.28 -2.46
C MET A 81 2.07 10.97 -2.37
N VAL A 82 1.85 11.84 -1.37
CA VAL A 82 0.66 12.69 -1.30
C VAL A 82 0.57 13.59 -2.54
N ASP A 83 1.69 14.20 -2.92
CA ASP A 83 1.78 15.06 -4.11
C ASP A 83 1.45 14.28 -5.38
N ALA A 84 1.98 13.06 -5.54
CA ALA A 84 1.69 12.22 -6.69
C ALA A 84 0.20 11.83 -6.78
N LEU A 85 -0.45 11.51 -5.65
CA LEU A 85 -1.87 11.20 -5.59
C LEU A 85 -2.74 12.41 -5.95
N CYS A 86 -2.43 13.58 -5.37
CA CYS A 86 -3.10 14.84 -5.70
C CYS A 86 -2.96 15.17 -7.19
N GLN A 87 -1.73 15.13 -7.72
CA GLN A 87 -1.47 15.43 -9.12
C GLN A 87 -2.15 14.44 -10.06
N ALA A 88 -2.29 13.16 -9.68
CA ALA A 88 -3.05 12.19 -10.48
C ALA A 88 -4.53 12.57 -10.54
N ALA A 89 -5.14 12.90 -9.41
CA ALA A 89 -6.53 13.35 -9.36
C ALA A 89 -6.74 14.66 -10.12
N ASP A 90 -5.82 15.63 -10.02
CA ASP A 90 -5.86 16.89 -10.77
C ASP A 90 -5.80 16.69 -12.29
N ARG A 91 -5.14 15.62 -12.77
CA ARG A 91 -5.14 15.22 -14.19
C ARG A 91 -6.44 14.55 -14.64
N GLY A 92 -7.39 14.31 -13.75
CA GLY A 92 -8.65 13.61 -14.02
C GLY A 92 -8.56 12.08 -13.88
N VAL A 93 -7.47 11.55 -13.32
CA VAL A 93 -7.36 10.12 -12.99
C VAL A 93 -8.31 9.80 -11.84
N ASP A 94 -9.02 8.68 -11.90
CA ASP A 94 -9.85 8.24 -10.79
C ASP A 94 -9.00 7.69 -9.63
N VAL A 95 -8.71 8.53 -8.63
CA VAL A 95 -7.93 8.15 -7.45
C VAL A 95 -8.86 7.84 -6.28
N GLN A 96 -8.83 6.59 -5.81
CA GLN A 96 -9.61 6.13 -4.66
C GLN A 96 -8.77 5.38 -3.64
N LEU A 97 -9.01 5.65 -2.36
CA LEU A 97 -8.33 5.05 -1.23
C LEU A 97 -9.33 4.34 -0.32
N ILE A 98 -9.02 3.12 0.10
CA ILE A 98 -9.71 2.41 1.19
C ILE A 98 -8.75 2.32 2.37
N LEU A 99 -9.12 2.93 3.48
CA LEU A 99 -8.34 3.09 4.70
C LEU A 99 -9.08 2.52 5.91
N PRO A 100 -8.42 2.20 7.03
CA PRO A 100 -9.12 1.70 8.21
C PRO A 100 -9.99 2.77 8.89
N SER A 101 -11.22 2.44 9.29
CA SER A 101 -11.98 3.25 10.27
C SER A 101 -11.45 3.09 11.71
N ARG A 102 -10.82 1.94 11.99
CA ARG A 102 -10.24 1.53 13.27
C ARG A 102 -8.92 0.82 13.01
N SER A 103 -7.90 1.12 13.81
CA SER A 103 -6.56 0.55 13.69
C SER A 103 -6.08 0.00 15.04
N ASP A 104 -5.36 -1.12 15.01
CA ASP A 104 -4.57 -1.66 16.11
C ASP A 104 -3.39 -0.75 16.49
N PHE A 105 -2.96 0.13 15.57
CA PHE A 105 -1.99 1.19 15.83
C PHE A 105 -2.55 2.57 15.49
N SER A 106 -3.22 3.18 16.48
CA SER A 106 -3.91 4.47 16.34
C SER A 106 -3.05 5.67 15.92
N PRO A 107 -1.77 5.81 16.31
CA PRO A 107 -0.94 6.94 15.90
C PRO A 107 -0.79 7.06 14.37
N VAL A 108 -0.59 5.95 13.67
CA VAL A 108 -0.45 5.93 12.20
C VAL A 108 -1.76 6.29 11.50
N MET A 109 -2.91 5.84 12.04
CA MET A 109 -4.22 6.25 11.53
C MET A 109 -4.41 7.78 11.63
N HIS A 110 -3.96 8.39 12.74
CA HIS A 110 -4.04 9.83 12.93
C HIS A 110 -3.06 10.61 12.02
N ALA A 111 -1.86 10.08 11.79
CA ALA A 111 -0.92 10.63 10.81
C ALA A 111 -1.53 10.62 9.39
N GLY A 112 -2.12 9.50 8.98
CA GLY A 112 -2.83 9.40 7.70
C GLY A 112 -3.98 10.38 7.54
N ARG A 113 -4.83 10.47 8.56
CA ARG A 113 -5.96 11.41 8.62
C ARG A 113 -5.53 12.88 8.49
N SER A 114 -4.30 13.22 8.88
CA SER A 114 -3.75 14.57 8.67
C SER A 114 -3.63 14.95 7.17
N HIS A 115 -3.57 13.97 6.26
CA HIS A 115 -3.50 14.20 4.82
C HIS A 115 -4.87 14.22 4.12
N TYR A 116 -5.93 13.75 4.78
CA TYR A 116 -7.25 13.59 4.17
C TYR A 116 -7.77 14.89 3.56
N GLU A 117 -7.66 16.01 4.27
CA GLU A 117 -8.19 17.29 3.77
C GLU A 117 -7.54 17.69 2.45
N ARG A 118 -6.22 17.50 2.32
CA ARG A 118 -5.49 17.85 1.10
C ARG A 118 -5.84 16.93 -0.06
N LEU A 119 -5.91 15.62 0.21
CA LEU A 119 -6.28 14.59 -0.76
C LEU A 119 -7.70 14.85 -1.28
N LEU A 120 -8.67 15.01 -0.37
CA LEU A 120 -10.07 15.27 -0.69
C LEU A 120 -10.26 16.57 -1.49
N LYS A 121 -9.52 17.65 -1.16
CA LYS A 121 -9.55 18.90 -1.93
C LYS A 121 -9.05 18.75 -3.37
N SER A 122 -8.15 17.80 -3.61
CA SER A 122 -7.58 17.54 -4.95
C SER A 122 -8.43 16.52 -5.74
N GLY A 123 -9.58 16.09 -5.21
CA GLY A 123 -10.48 15.14 -5.88
C GLY A 123 -10.22 13.67 -5.58
N VAL A 124 -9.25 13.34 -4.71
CA VAL A 124 -9.04 11.95 -4.25
C VAL A 124 -10.23 11.53 -3.40
N ARG A 125 -10.80 10.35 -3.70
CA ARG A 125 -11.92 9.79 -2.92
C ARG A 125 -11.39 8.87 -1.83
N ILE A 126 -11.77 9.13 -0.59
CA ILE A 126 -11.35 8.34 0.56
C ILE A 126 -12.57 7.61 1.13
N HIS A 127 -12.42 6.31 1.36
CA HIS A 127 -13.39 5.46 2.01
C HIS A 127 -12.75 4.80 3.22
N GLU A 128 -13.45 4.75 4.35
CA GLU A 128 -13.00 4.01 5.52
C GLU A 128 -13.75 2.68 5.65
N LEU A 129 -13.03 1.56 5.65
CA LEU A 129 -13.62 0.23 5.81
C LEU A 129 -14.26 0.11 7.19
N GLN A 130 -15.52 -0.33 7.22
CA GLN A 130 -16.30 -0.48 8.44
C GLN A 130 -16.24 -1.91 8.97
N GLU A 131 -16.53 -2.07 10.27
CA GLU A 131 -16.81 -3.35 10.92
C GLU A 131 -15.71 -4.43 10.88
N ALA A 132 -14.55 -4.14 10.28
CA ALA A 132 -13.37 -5.00 10.26
C ALA A 132 -12.09 -4.18 10.46
N VAL A 133 -11.07 -4.83 11.02
CA VAL A 133 -9.70 -4.26 11.04
C VAL A 133 -9.11 -4.48 9.65
N LEU A 134 -8.98 -3.41 8.89
CA LEU A 134 -8.36 -3.46 7.56
C LEU A 134 -6.86 -3.75 7.72
N HIS A 135 -6.41 -4.89 7.22
CA HIS A 135 -4.99 -5.26 7.22
C HIS A 135 -4.41 -5.55 5.83
N ALA A 136 -5.15 -5.22 4.76
CA ALA A 136 -4.69 -5.38 3.37
C ALA A 136 -3.69 -4.28 2.97
N LYS A 137 -2.75 -4.62 2.08
CA LYS A 137 -1.80 -3.71 1.43
C LYS A 137 -1.78 -4.02 -0.05
N THR A 138 -2.68 -3.36 -0.76
CA THR A 138 -2.91 -3.66 -2.17
C THR A 138 -3.07 -2.39 -2.98
N ALA A 139 -2.66 -2.46 -4.24
CA ALA A 139 -2.90 -1.41 -5.21
C ALA A 139 -3.25 -2.03 -6.55
N VAL A 140 -4.11 -1.34 -7.30
CA VAL A 140 -4.30 -1.54 -8.73
C VAL A 140 -4.32 -0.19 -9.43
N ILE A 141 -3.46 -0.05 -10.43
CA ILE A 141 -3.27 1.20 -11.18
C ILE A 141 -3.56 0.91 -12.65
N ASP A 142 -4.47 1.71 -13.22
CA ASP A 142 -4.99 1.61 -14.58
C ASP A 142 -5.53 0.22 -14.95
N GLY A 143 -5.87 -0.63 -13.97
CA GLY A 143 -6.24 -2.02 -14.20
C GLY A 143 -5.10 -2.89 -14.75
N VAL A 144 -3.84 -2.42 -14.73
CA VAL A 144 -2.71 -3.11 -15.36
C VAL A 144 -1.62 -3.44 -14.36
N VAL A 145 -1.24 -2.47 -13.51
CA VAL A 145 -0.21 -2.68 -12.48
C VAL A 145 -0.89 -3.01 -11.17
N SER A 146 -0.70 -4.23 -10.68
CA SER A 146 -1.24 -4.67 -9.40
C SER A 146 -0.15 -5.04 -8.42
N THR A 147 -0.30 -4.68 -7.16
CA THR A 147 0.56 -5.16 -6.07
C THR A 147 -0.26 -5.71 -4.91
N VAL A 148 0.22 -6.81 -4.35
CA VAL A 148 -0.26 -7.42 -3.11
C VAL A 148 0.96 -7.79 -2.28
N GLY A 149 1.01 -7.39 -1.01
CA GLY A 149 2.18 -7.68 -0.20
C GLY A 149 2.05 -7.26 1.24
N SER A 150 3.20 -7.10 1.89
CA SER A 150 3.31 -6.68 3.27
C SER A 150 3.63 -5.19 3.43
N SER A 151 4.24 -4.54 2.43
CA SER A 151 4.62 -3.13 2.51
C SER A 151 3.41 -2.23 2.72
N ASN A 152 3.36 -1.56 3.87
CA ASN A 152 2.45 -0.44 4.08
C ASN A 152 2.92 0.81 3.33
N MET A 153 2.10 1.85 3.40
CA MET A 153 2.47 3.18 2.94
C MET A 153 2.80 4.08 4.13
N ASP A 154 3.82 3.69 4.89
CA ASP A 154 4.36 4.42 6.04
C ASP A 154 5.90 4.37 6.07
N TRP A 155 6.51 5.32 6.79
CA TRP A 155 7.96 5.45 6.88
C TRP A 155 8.65 4.18 7.42
N ARG A 156 8.03 3.43 8.34
CA ARG A 156 8.64 2.22 8.90
C ARG A 156 8.71 1.09 7.90
N SER A 157 7.62 0.83 7.18
CA SER A 157 7.63 -0.17 6.11
C SER A 157 8.66 0.17 5.04
N PHE A 158 8.95 1.46 4.84
CA PHE A 158 9.95 1.87 3.86
C PHE A 158 11.40 1.81 4.34
N VAL A 159 11.65 2.02 5.64
CA VAL A 159 13.02 2.21 6.18
C VAL A 159 13.47 1.11 7.13
N TYR A 160 12.57 0.52 7.91
CA TYR A 160 12.95 -0.35 9.04
C TYR A 160 12.52 -1.82 8.90
N ASN A 161 11.56 -2.11 8.02
CA ASN A 161 11.04 -3.47 7.89
C ASN A 161 11.65 -4.23 6.72
N ASN A 162 11.74 -5.56 6.89
CA ASN A 162 11.81 -6.46 5.75
C ASN A 162 10.40 -6.66 5.20
N GLU A 163 10.17 -6.28 3.96
CA GLU A 163 8.88 -6.36 3.30
C GLU A 163 8.97 -7.18 2.00
N VAL A 164 7.84 -7.70 1.54
CA VAL A 164 7.74 -8.39 0.25
C VAL A 164 6.41 -8.10 -0.41
N ASN A 165 6.47 -7.74 -1.69
CA ASN A 165 5.29 -7.62 -2.52
C ASN A 165 5.39 -8.48 -3.78
N ALA A 166 4.25 -9.05 -4.16
CA ALA A 166 4.01 -9.58 -5.48
C ALA A 166 3.44 -8.48 -6.37
N VAL A 167 4.18 -8.11 -7.41
CA VAL A 167 3.71 -7.20 -8.46
C VAL A 167 3.33 -8.03 -9.68
N VAL A 168 2.11 -7.83 -10.17
CA VAL A 168 1.56 -8.51 -11.34
C VAL A 168 1.19 -7.47 -12.38
N LEU A 169 1.62 -7.70 -13.62
CA LEU A 169 1.29 -6.87 -14.77
C LEU A 169 0.30 -7.62 -15.68
N GLY A 170 -0.77 -6.94 -16.06
CA GLY A 170 -1.76 -7.41 -17.02
C GLY A 170 -3.20 -7.20 -16.56
N GLU A 171 -4.09 -7.04 -17.54
CA GLU A 171 -5.50 -6.69 -17.32
C GLU A 171 -6.28 -7.79 -16.60
N ASP A 172 -6.04 -9.08 -16.91
CA ASP A 172 -6.77 -10.19 -16.27
C ASP A 172 -6.69 -10.15 -14.73
N PHE A 173 -5.49 -9.88 -14.19
CA PHE A 173 -5.29 -9.79 -12.75
C PHE A 173 -5.70 -8.42 -12.21
N GLY A 174 -5.45 -7.34 -12.95
CA GLY A 174 -5.88 -6.01 -12.56
C GLY A 174 -7.40 -5.87 -12.48
N ASP A 175 -8.15 -6.57 -13.32
CA ASP A 175 -9.60 -6.65 -13.26
C ASP A 175 -10.07 -7.41 -12.01
N ALA A 176 -9.38 -8.50 -11.65
CA ALA A 176 -9.65 -9.22 -10.42
C ALA A 176 -9.40 -8.36 -9.18
N MET A 177 -8.30 -7.60 -9.17
CA MET A 177 -7.96 -6.65 -8.11
C MET A 177 -8.95 -5.48 -8.04
N THR A 178 -9.37 -4.96 -9.19
CA THR A 178 -10.40 -3.90 -9.27
C THR A 178 -11.72 -4.39 -8.70
N ARG A 179 -12.15 -5.60 -9.05
CA ARG A 179 -13.35 -6.21 -8.44
C ARG A 179 -13.22 -6.41 -6.94
N MET A 180 -12.02 -6.71 -6.44
CA MET A 180 -11.77 -6.82 -5.00
C MET A 180 -11.89 -5.46 -4.32
N PHE A 181 -11.26 -4.43 -4.89
CA PHE A 181 -11.36 -3.07 -4.40
C PHE A 181 -12.81 -2.57 -4.34
N GLU A 182 -13.60 -2.81 -5.40
CA GLU A 182 -15.01 -2.40 -5.43
C GLU A 182 -15.87 -3.11 -4.36
N ARG A 183 -15.57 -4.37 -4.04
CA ARG A 183 -16.24 -5.07 -2.93
C ARG A 183 -15.92 -4.43 -1.58
N ASP A 184 -14.63 -4.14 -1.34
CA ASP A 184 -14.19 -3.49 -0.10
C ASP A 184 -14.79 -2.07 0.00
N ARG A 185 -14.87 -1.36 -1.13
CA ARG A 185 -15.49 -0.02 -1.22
C ARG A 185 -16.97 -0.07 -0.86
N ALA A 186 -17.71 -1.08 -1.33
CA ALA A 186 -19.11 -1.26 -0.99
C ALA A 186 -19.35 -1.52 0.51
N ALA A 187 -18.36 -2.08 1.21
CA ALA A 187 -18.35 -2.27 2.67
C ALA A 187 -17.74 -1.08 3.44
N SER A 188 -17.41 0.01 2.75
CA SER A 188 -16.74 1.17 3.34
C SER A 188 -17.66 2.39 3.39
N GLN A 189 -17.34 3.34 4.28
CA GLN A 189 -18.00 4.64 4.36
C GLN A 189 -17.17 5.70 3.66
N ALA A 190 -17.76 6.40 2.70
CA ALA A 190 -17.11 7.54 2.06
C ALA A 190 -16.88 8.69 3.05
N ILE A 191 -15.70 9.29 3.00
CA ILE A 191 -15.35 10.47 3.78
C ILE A 191 -15.72 11.72 2.98
N ASP A 192 -16.67 12.49 3.51
CA ASP A 192 -17.09 13.77 2.94
C ASP A 192 -16.17 14.90 3.40
N LEU A 193 -15.74 15.75 2.46
CA LEU A 193 -14.83 16.87 2.73
C LEU A 193 -15.43 17.88 3.70
N ARG A 194 -16.71 18.24 3.57
CA ARG A 194 -17.34 19.26 4.44
C ARG A 194 -17.40 18.74 5.87
N ARG A 195 -17.91 17.52 6.04
CA ARG A 195 -17.95 16.84 7.34
C ARG A 195 -16.55 16.65 7.93
N TRP A 196 -15.56 16.36 7.08
CA TRP A 196 -14.17 16.25 7.50
C TRP A 196 -13.64 17.59 8.04
N GLN A 197 -13.96 18.70 7.37
CA GLN A 197 -13.56 20.03 7.82
C GLN A 197 -14.25 20.44 9.13
N ASP A 198 -15.49 20.02 9.38
CA ASP A 198 -16.23 20.37 10.60
C ASP A 198 -15.78 19.59 11.86
N ARG A 199 -14.73 18.75 11.76
CA ARG A 199 -14.21 17.97 12.89
C ARG A 199 -13.62 18.86 13.99
N GLY A 200 -13.90 18.47 15.25
CA GLY A 200 -13.51 19.23 16.43
C GLY A 200 -12.00 19.42 16.59
N VAL A 201 -11.61 20.55 17.20
CA VAL A 201 -10.20 20.98 17.38
C VAL A 201 -9.32 19.93 18.07
N TRP A 202 -9.89 19.11 18.95
CA TRP A 202 -9.18 18.01 19.63
C TRP A 202 -8.74 16.91 18.66
N GLN A 203 -9.57 16.57 17.67
CA GLN A 203 -9.21 15.57 16.65
C GLN A 203 -8.09 16.09 15.76
N ARG A 204 -8.16 17.37 15.35
CA ARG A 204 -7.10 18.04 14.60
C ARG A 204 -5.78 18.09 15.36
N GLY A 205 -5.84 18.34 16.67
CA GLY A 205 -4.65 18.30 17.53
C GLY A 205 -3.96 16.95 17.52
N LYS A 206 -4.72 15.85 17.69
CA LYS A 206 -4.15 14.48 17.63
C LYS A 206 -3.51 14.17 16.28
N GLU A 207 -4.16 14.55 15.18
CA GLU A 207 -3.61 14.38 13.82
C GLU A 207 -2.27 15.11 13.66
N PHE A 208 -2.19 16.37 14.13
CA PHE A 208 -0.98 17.17 14.07
C PHE A 208 0.17 16.57 14.89
N PHE A 209 -0.08 16.20 16.15
CA PHE A 209 0.93 15.55 16.99
C PHE A 209 1.36 14.20 16.41
N SER A 210 0.42 13.40 15.90
CA SER A 210 0.75 12.14 15.26
C SER A 210 1.67 12.30 14.06
N ARG A 211 1.42 13.31 13.20
CA ARG A 211 2.31 13.61 12.09
C ARG A 211 3.71 14.06 12.55
N MET A 212 3.80 14.90 13.59
CA MET A 212 5.09 15.40 14.07
C MET A 212 6.02 14.29 14.58
N PHE A 213 5.45 13.23 15.14
CA PHE A 213 6.20 12.14 15.73
C PHE A 213 6.17 10.84 14.89
N GLU A 214 5.69 10.91 13.66
CA GLU A 214 5.54 9.76 12.77
C GLU A 214 6.86 8.99 12.54
N GLN A 215 7.99 9.68 12.54
CA GLN A 215 9.33 9.07 12.39
C GLN A 215 9.87 8.43 13.69
N TRP A 216 9.18 8.60 14.82
CA TRP A 216 9.62 8.15 16.15
C TRP A 216 8.94 6.85 16.59
N TRP A 217 8.02 6.34 15.78
CA TRP A 217 7.31 5.09 16.00
C TRP A 217 6.99 4.41 14.70
#